data_AF-A0A7R9M812-F1
#
_entry.id   AF-A0A7R9M812-F1
#
_cell.length_a   1.000
_cell.length_b   1.000
_cell.length_c   1.000
_cell.angle_alpha   90.00
_cell.angle_beta   90.00
_cell.angle_gamma   90.00
#
_symmetry.space_group_name_H-M   'P 1'
#
loop_
_entity.id
_entity.type
_entity.pdbx_description
1 polymer ?
#
loop_
_entity_poly.entity_id
_entity_poly.type
_entity_poly.pdbx_seq_one_letter_code
_entity_poly.pdbx_strand_id
1 'polypeptide(L)'
;MKSLILVALAIHAISAVDWIPGRGAQVAFVEVEAEHANHNGQLIGNDRHYGQLSSEASQRRAVTLNAGGQYVEFTMPIEANSVVVRYSIPDTGSGKDHEIRDADIDLYVGGAKLKPLTFTSKYSHWYGSYPFNNNPGSGNAHHFYDSVRTLLDKTYPKGTKVKLQVSDTGKSPTFTIDLADFELIGAPIAQPSGSLSVTDAAYGADPTGKTDSSKAFQKAVDDGATQKKTVYIPQGTYMIYEHVIVDGVTLTGAGPWYSVLGGRHPTDRSKTCGVYGKYVEQGGSKNVHLSNFAIIGDIRERVDEIQTNGIGGALTDTVIDNLWLQHVKVGAWLDGKMDNLVIKNCRIEDTTADGVNFHKGVTNSIVQNTFLRNTGDDGLAMWAEQYPNVNNKFINNTMGIPVLANNIAIYGGKDIEVSDNLVYDTISNGGGIHIANRYPGVQGPTGVLGHHKVYRNTMLRAGNADYNWNFGIGSIWFSGQNEEIKNATIEVKDCDIIDASYSAIMYIEGKTNGVTFDNLSINGTGTFALQLQAGGENVIKHCIIRENCK
;
A
#
# COMPACT_ATOMS: atom_id res chain seq x y z
N MET A 1 17.07 18.46 29.44
CA MET A 1 15.89 17.81 30.06
C MET A 1 14.61 18.66 30.07
N LYS A 2 14.63 20.01 30.09
CA LYS A 2 13.39 20.81 30.01
C LYS A 2 12.98 21.29 28.60
N SER A 3 13.86 21.22 27.59
CA SER A 3 13.51 21.57 26.19
C SER A 3 12.97 20.40 25.35
N LEU A 4 13.10 19.14 25.80
CA LEU A 4 12.53 17.99 25.08
C LEU A 4 11.02 17.81 25.35
N ILE A 5 10.55 18.25 26.52
CA ILE A 5 9.16 18.03 26.96
C ILE A 5 8.20 19.03 26.30
N LEU A 6 8.66 20.24 25.95
CA LEU A 6 7.80 21.25 25.31
C LEU A 6 7.64 21.03 23.80
N VAL A 7 8.60 20.38 23.15
CA VAL A 7 8.53 19.96 21.74
C VAL A 7 7.65 18.71 21.59
N ALA A 8 7.54 17.88 22.63
CA ALA A 8 6.68 16.71 22.63
C ALA A 8 5.18 17.06 22.46
N LEU A 9 4.63 18.10 23.10
CA LEU A 9 3.18 18.35 23.03
C LEU A 9 2.64 18.82 21.67
N ALA A 10 3.48 19.33 20.77
CA ALA A 10 3.07 19.73 19.42
C ALA A 10 3.32 18.65 18.36
N ILE A 11 4.11 17.61 18.68
CA ILE A 11 4.54 16.55 17.76
C ILE A 11 3.63 15.32 17.82
N HIS A 12 2.83 15.14 18.88
CA HIS A 12 1.88 14.02 18.98
C HIS A 12 0.65 14.15 18.06
N ALA A 13 0.53 15.20 17.24
CA ALA A 13 -0.61 15.40 16.34
C ALA A 13 -0.31 15.00 14.88
N ILE A 14 0.88 14.46 14.61
CA ILE A 14 1.36 14.14 13.25
C ILE A 14 1.68 12.64 13.20
N SER A 15 1.33 12.00 12.08
CA SER A 15 1.34 10.55 11.93
C SER A 15 2.73 9.90 11.85
N ALA A 16 2.76 8.57 11.78
CA ALA A 16 3.97 7.79 11.58
C ALA A 16 4.79 8.23 10.36
N VAL A 17 4.13 8.70 9.29
CA VAL A 17 4.74 9.13 8.02
C VAL A 17 5.73 10.29 8.22
N ASP A 18 5.41 11.20 9.14
CA ASP A 18 6.22 12.40 9.43
C ASP A 18 7.10 12.24 10.68
N TRP A 19 6.97 11.10 11.40
CA TRP A 19 7.57 10.92 12.72
C TRP A 19 9.07 10.60 12.70
N ILE A 20 9.57 9.99 11.62
CA ILE A 20 10.95 9.50 11.53
C ILE A 20 11.70 10.24 10.41
N PRO A 21 12.41 11.35 10.71
CA PRO A 21 13.13 12.13 9.72
C PRO A 21 14.10 11.29 8.89
N GLY A 22 14.05 11.45 7.56
CA GLY A 22 14.98 10.81 6.63
C GLY A 22 14.67 9.34 6.31
N ARG A 23 13.55 8.80 6.78
CA ARG A 23 13.02 7.48 6.42
C ARG A 23 11.71 7.62 5.64
N GLY A 24 11.38 6.60 4.87
CA GLY A 24 10.11 6.51 4.18
C GLY A 24 10.04 7.35 2.91
N ALA A 25 8.86 7.33 2.30
CA ALA A 25 8.53 8.12 1.14
C ALA A 25 8.35 9.60 1.51
N GLN A 26 8.91 10.48 0.68
CA GLN A 26 8.63 11.90 0.69
C GLN A 26 7.32 12.13 -0.07
N VAL A 27 6.26 12.35 0.70
CA VAL A 27 4.91 12.62 0.21
C VAL A 27 4.58 14.11 0.29
N ALA A 28 3.66 14.57 -0.55
CA ALA A 28 3.21 15.96 -0.58
C ALA A 28 2.08 16.25 0.42
N PHE A 29 1.46 15.21 0.98
CA PHE A 29 0.42 15.34 1.98
C PHE A 29 1.01 15.31 3.40
N VAL A 30 0.25 15.85 4.36
CA VAL A 30 0.52 15.68 5.80
C VAL A 30 -0.68 14.98 6.42
N GLU A 31 -0.41 13.92 7.17
CA GLU A 31 -1.40 13.03 7.76
C GLU A 31 -1.70 13.42 9.22
N VAL A 32 -2.98 13.39 9.60
CA VAL A 32 -3.46 13.71 10.94
C VAL A 32 -4.35 12.58 11.45
N GLU A 33 -3.96 11.98 12.57
CA GLU A 33 -4.71 10.90 13.21
C GLU A 33 -5.97 11.43 13.90
N ALA A 34 -7.08 10.69 13.78
CA ALA A 34 -8.37 11.10 14.33
C ALA A 34 -8.36 11.14 15.86
N GLU A 35 -7.63 10.24 16.54
CA GLU A 35 -7.50 10.24 18.01
C GLU A 35 -6.78 11.48 18.56
N HIS A 36 -6.14 12.25 17.69
CA HIS A 36 -5.43 13.49 18.04
C HIS A 36 -6.21 14.74 17.61
N ALA A 37 -7.33 14.56 16.91
CA ALA A 37 -8.24 15.63 16.51
C ALA A 37 -9.28 15.95 17.59
N ASN A 38 -9.99 17.07 17.45
CA ASN A 38 -11.11 17.40 18.33
C ASN A 38 -12.31 16.53 17.97
N HIS A 39 -12.88 15.79 18.92
CA HIS A 39 -14.03 14.93 18.66
C HIS A 39 -14.98 14.85 19.85
N ASN A 40 -16.23 14.46 19.57
CA ASN A 40 -17.23 14.10 20.59
C ASN A 40 -17.77 12.66 20.40
N GLY A 41 -17.09 11.87 19.55
CA GLY A 41 -17.29 10.43 19.43
C GLY A 41 -16.52 9.60 20.45
N GLN A 42 -16.57 8.28 20.29
CA GLN A 42 -15.88 7.32 21.13
C GLN A 42 -14.47 7.03 20.57
N LEU A 43 -13.44 7.26 21.37
CA LEU A 43 -12.09 6.78 21.07
C LEU A 43 -12.05 5.25 21.23
N ILE A 44 -11.57 4.55 20.20
CA ILE A 44 -11.26 3.12 20.22
C ILE A 44 -9.75 2.94 20.09
N GLY A 45 -9.18 1.87 20.66
CA GLY A 45 -7.77 1.59 20.39
C GLY A 45 -6.96 0.77 21.39
N ASN A 46 -5.66 0.67 21.08
CA ASN A 46 -4.58 -0.09 21.72
C ASN A 46 -4.64 -1.62 21.58
N ASP A 47 -5.65 -2.17 20.91
CA ASP A 47 -5.71 -3.59 20.63
C ASP A 47 -4.90 -3.93 19.36
N ARG A 48 -4.01 -4.92 19.46
CA ARG A 48 -3.23 -5.46 18.34
C ARG A 48 -3.75 -6.81 17.86
N HIS A 49 -4.77 -7.35 18.52
CA HIS A 49 -5.38 -8.62 18.17
C HIS A 49 -6.08 -8.50 16.83
N TYR A 50 -5.70 -9.36 15.88
CA TYR A 50 -6.32 -9.42 14.56
C TYR A 50 -7.84 -9.60 14.66
N GLY A 51 -8.55 -8.99 13.70
CA GLY A 51 -10.00 -9.01 13.64
C GLY A 51 -10.68 -8.02 14.60
N GLN A 52 -9.91 -7.13 15.23
CA GLN A 52 -10.47 -5.98 15.95
C GLN A 52 -10.42 -4.74 15.06
N LEU A 53 -11.47 -3.92 15.10
CA LEU A 53 -11.51 -2.68 14.34
C LEU A 53 -10.33 -1.75 14.69
N SER A 54 -9.91 -1.72 15.96
CA SER A 54 -8.74 -0.94 16.35
C SER A 54 -7.42 -1.53 15.88
N SER A 55 -7.31 -2.85 15.65
CA SER A 55 -6.02 -3.42 15.25
C SER A 55 -5.61 -2.95 13.87
N GLU A 56 -6.57 -2.70 12.98
CA GLU A 56 -6.33 -2.23 11.61
C GLU A 56 -6.34 -0.70 11.46
N ALA A 57 -6.53 0.05 12.55
CA ALA A 57 -6.38 1.50 12.57
C ALA A 57 -4.89 1.88 12.57
N SER A 58 -4.54 3.03 11.99
CA SER A 58 -3.22 3.62 12.15
C SER A 58 -2.96 3.84 13.64
N GLN A 59 -1.74 3.54 14.10
CA GLN A 59 -1.37 3.58 15.52
C GLN A 59 -2.26 2.73 16.45
N ARG A 60 -3.09 1.86 15.87
CA ARG A 60 -4.06 1.02 16.54
C ARG A 60 -5.16 1.79 17.28
N ARG A 61 -5.52 3.00 16.83
CA ARG A 61 -6.55 3.83 17.46
C ARG A 61 -7.34 4.60 16.41
N ALA A 62 -8.61 4.89 16.70
CA ALA A 62 -9.51 5.61 15.80
C ALA A 62 -10.66 6.23 16.61
N VAL A 63 -11.53 7.01 15.96
CA VAL A 63 -12.73 7.59 16.60
C VAL A 63 -13.99 7.07 15.93
N THR A 64 -14.86 6.41 16.70
CA THR A 64 -16.16 5.92 16.25
C THR A 64 -17.28 6.90 16.60
N LEU A 65 -18.11 7.22 15.60
CA LEU A 65 -19.29 8.07 15.68
C LEU A 65 -20.54 7.18 15.46
N ASN A 66 -21.54 7.27 16.33
CA ASN A 66 -22.76 6.44 16.34
C ASN A 66 -24.05 7.23 16.61
N ALA A 67 -24.00 8.56 16.58
CA ALA A 67 -25.17 9.43 16.76
C ALA A 67 -25.09 10.69 15.89
N GLY A 68 -26.25 11.20 15.47
CA GLY A 68 -26.34 12.47 14.77
C GLY A 68 -25.72 13.62 15.58
N GLY A 69 -24.95 14.48 14.91
CA GLY A 69 -24.20 15.57 15.52
C GLY A 69 -22.84 15.18 16.09
N GLN A 70 -22.48 13.90 16.13
CA GLN A 70 -21.11 13.50 16.47
C GLN A 70 -20.15 13.77 15.31
N TYR A 71 -18.90 14.09 15.64
CA TYR A 71 -17.90 14.52 14.68
C TYR A 71 -16.45 14.19 15.09
N VAL A 72 -15.58 14.22 14.08
CA VAL A 72 -14.13 14.44 14.19
C VAL A 72 -13.79 15.73 13.46
N GLU A 73 -13.08 16.65 14.11
CA GLU A 73 -12.67 17.95 13.59
C GLU A 73 -11.15 18.09 13.61
N PHE A 74 -10.57 17.94 12.42
CA PHE A 74 -9.17 18.14 12.13
C PHE A 74 -8.84 19.64 12.02
N THR A 75 -7.57 19.96 12.28
CA THR A 75 -7.00 21.27 11.98
C THR A 75 -6.01 21.09 10.85
N MET A 76 -6.23 21.75 9.70
CA MET A 76 -5.35 21.62 8.55
C MET A 76 -3.89 21.93 8.93
N PRO A 77 -2.96 20.97 8.78
CA PRO A 77 -1.58 21.13 9.22
C PRO A 77 -0.75 22.00 8.26
N ILE A 78 -1.20 22.10 7.02
CA ILE A 78 -0.62 22.88 5.91
C ILE A 78 -1.73 23.63 5.17
N GLU A 79 -1.35 24.50 4.24
CA GLU A 79 -2.28 24.95 3.19
C GLU A 79 -2.67 23.75 2.32
N ALA A 80 -3.96 23.55 2.07
CA ALA A 80 -4.47 22.38 1.35
C ALA A 80 -5.75 22.70 0.57
N ASN A 81 -5.99 21.94 -0.49
CA ASN A 81 -7.22 21.99 -1.28
C ASN A 81 -7.78 20.58 -1.55
N SER A 82 -7.28 19.57 -0.85
CA SER A 82 -7.79 18.20 -0.88
C SER A 82 -7.76 17.57 0.50
N VAL A 83 -8.53 16.49 0.65
CA VAL A 83 -8.47 15.61 1.81
C VAL A 83 -8.65 14.15 1.37
N VAL A 84 -7.87 13.24 1.94
CA VAL A 84 -8.14 11.80 1.95
C VAL A 84 -8.56 11.44 3.36
N VAL A 85 -9.60 10.63 3.51
CA VAL A 85 -10.08 10.16 4.82
C VAL A 85 -10.03 8.64 4.80
N ARG A 86 -9.32 8.05 5.75
CA ARG A 86 -9.39 6.61 6.02
C ARG A 86 -10.47 6.35 7.05
N TYR A 87 -11.40 5.46 6.74
CA TYR A 87 -12.63 5.26 7.50
C TYR A 87 -13.04 3.78 7.51
N SER A 88 -13.99 3.46 8.38
CA SER A 88 -14.72 2.20 8.36
C SER A 88 -16.20 2.44 8.66
N ILE A 89 -17.07 1.77 7.92
CA ILE A 89 -18.49 1.57 8.26
C ILE A 89 -18.79 0.07 8.26
N PRO A 90 -19.73 -0.44 9.08
CA PRO A 90 -20.00 -1.86 9.13
C PRO A 90 -20.54 -2.41 7.80
N ASP A 91 -20.21 -3.66 7.49
CA ASP A 91 -20.89 -4.40 6.44
C ASP A 91 -22.41 -4.55 6.69
N THR A 92 -23.15 -5.03 5.69
CA THR A 92 -24.58 -5.36 5.76
C THR A 92 -24.84 -6.67 6.51
N GLY A 93 -23.85 -7.58 6.60
CA GLY A 93 -23.93 -8.81 7.37
C GLY A 93 -24.68 -9.96 6.69
N SER A 94 -25.09 -9.81 5.42
CA SER A 94 -25.94 -10.75 4.68
C SER A 94 -25.19 -11.68 3.72
N GLY A 95 -23.88 -11.46 3.49
CA GLY A 95 -22.97 -12.40 2.82
C GLY A 95 -23.13 -12.59 1.33
N LYS A 96 -23.56 -11.55 0.60
CA LYS A 96 -23.59 -11.55 -0.86
C LYS A 96 -22.72 -10.42 -1.39
N ASP A 97 -21.97 -10.67 -2.48
CA ASP A 97 -21.20 -9.72 -3.31
C ASP A 97 -21.95 -8.44 -3.75
N HIS A 98 -23.25 -8.35 -3.45
CA HIS A 98 -24.17 -7.33 -3.93
C HIS A 98 -24.74 -6.40 -2.85
N GLU A 99 -24.59 -6.72 -1.56
CA GLU A 99 -25.14 -5.88 -0.49
C GLU A 99 -24.07 -4.94 0.07
N ILE A 100 -23.92 -3.81 -0.62
CA ILE A 100 -23.02 -2.72 -0.27
C ILE A 100 -23.75 -1.78 0.68
N ARG A 101 -23.10 -1.39 1.79
CA ARG A 101 -23.54 -0.26 2.59
C ARG A 101 -22.86 0.99 2.10
N ASP A 102 -23.65 1.98 1.68
CA ASP A 102 -23.20 3.35 1.46
C ASP A 102 -23.85 4.27 2.49
N ALA A 103 -23.05 5.10 3.15
CA ALA A 103 -23.51 6.05 4.14
C ALA A 103 -22.77 7.38 4.02
N ASP A 104 -23.52 8.47 4.08
CA ASP A 104 -22.96 9.81 3.90
C ASP A 104 -22.55 10.40 5.25
N ILE A 105 -21.36 11.00 5.30
CA ILE A 105 -20.89 11.85 6.40
C ILE A 105 -20.74 13.28 5.87
N ASP A 106 -21.16 14.28 6.64
CA ASP A 106 -21.05 15.67 6.20
C ASP A 106 -19.62 16.17 6.35
N LEU A 107 -19.04 16.73 5.29
CA LEU A 107 -17.79 17.47 5.32
C LEU A 107 -18.05 18.96 5.48
N TYR A 108 -17.54 19.54 6.57
CA TYR A 108 -17.50 20.97 6.82
C TYR A 108 -16.07 21.48 6.69
N VAL A 109 -15.89 22.64 6.08
CA VAL A 109 -14.58 23.31 5.98
C VAL A 109 -14.75 24.78 6.36
N GLY A 110 -13.91 25.27 7.27
CA GLY A 110 -14.02 26.66 7.76
C GLY A 110 -15.34 26.95 8.49
N GLY A 111 -15.99 25.93 9.06
CA GLY A 111 -17.25 26.04 9.80
C GLY A 111 -18.52 25.96 8.96
N ALA A 112 -18.42 25.93 7.62
CA ALA A 112 -19.57 25.77 6.72
C ALA A 112 -19.61 24.35 6.14
N LYS A 113 -20.82 23.80 5.94
CA LYS A 113 -21.00 22.52 5.24
C LYS A 113 -20.59 22.70 3.78
N LEU A 114 -19.62 21.92 3.33
CA LEU A 114 -19.15 21.94 1.94
C LEU A 114 -19.95 20.96 1.10
N LYS A 115 -19.92 19.66 1.46
CA LYS A 115 -20.61 18.56 0.76
C LYS A 115 -20.66 17.31 1.65
N PRO A 116 -21.52 16.33 1.37
CA PRO A 116 -21.35 14.99 1.95
C PRO A 116 -20.16 14.26 1.31
N LEU A 117 -19.54 13.36 2.07
CA LEU A 117 -18.68 12.28 1.57
C LEU A 117 -19.40 10.96 1.74
N THR A 118 -19.45 10.15 0.69
CA THR A 118 -20.02 8.81 0.78
C THR A 118 -18.94 7.84 1.23
N PHE A 119 -19.15 7.23 2.38
CA PHE A 119 -18.40 6.08 2.88
C PHE A 119 -19.08 4.81 2.39
N THR A 120 -18.29 3.83 1.97
CA THR A 120 -18.78 2.56 1.44
C THR A 120 -18.12 1.37 2.15
N SER A 121 -18.86 0.29 2.37
CA SER A 121 -18.28 -0.98 2.82
C SER A 121 -17.78 -1.83 1.66
N LYS A 122 -18.02 -1.42 0.40
CA LYS A 122 -17.84 -2.20 -0.83
C LYS A 122 -16.47 -2.84 -1.02
N TYR A 123 -15.41 -2.19 -0.53
CA TYR A 123 -14.02 -2.58 -0.73
C TYR A 123 -13.35 -3.08 0.57
N SER A 124 -14.15 -3.24 1.61
CA SER A 124 -13.73 -3.59 2.97
C SER A 124 -14.54 -4.79 3.48
N HIS A 125 -14.22 -5.29 4.67
CA HIS A 125 -14.85 -6.44 5.33
C HIS A 125 -14.68 -7.76 4.57
N TRP A 126 -13.64 -8.46 4.96
CA TRP A 126 -13.28 -9.78 4.48
C TRP A 126 -13.41 -10.78 5.62
N TYR A 127 -13.56 -12.05 5.27
CA TYR A 127 -13.97 -13.10 6.19
C TYR A 127 -13.30 -14.43 5.90
N GLY A 128 -13.29 -15.28 6.93
CA GLY A 128 -12.73 -16.63 6.88
C GLY A 128 -11.21 -16.69 6.98
N SER A 129 -10.69 -17.92 6.92
CA SER A 129 -9.26 -18.18 6.74
C SER A 129 -8.84 -17.94 5.30
N TYR A 130 -7.55 -17.72 5.07
CA TYR A 130 -7.00 -17.65 3.71
C TYR A 130 -7.31 -18.92 2.89
N PRO A 131 -7.73 -18.82 1.61
CA PRO A 131 -8.01 -17.58 0.87
C PRO A 131 -9.29 -16.90 1.37
N PHE A 132 -9.19 -15.59 1.60
CA PHE A 132 -10.28 -14.80 2.16
C PHE A 132 -11.48 -14.73 1.21
N ASN A 133 -12.67 -14.58 1.79
CA ASN A 133 -13.92 -14.35 1.06
C ASN A 133 -14.68 -13.17 1.67
N ASN A 134 -15.81 -12.82 1.08
CA ASN A 134 -16.67 -11.72 1.49
C ASN A 134 -18.00 -12.22 2.12
N ASN A 135 -18.01 -13.43 2.68
CA ASN A 135 -19.17 -14.00 3.36
C ASN A 135 -19.01 -13.87 4.89
N PRO A 136 -19.78 -13.01 5.57
CA PRO A 136 -19.77 -12.84 7.02
C PRO A 136 -20.00 -14.13 7.81
N GLY A 137 -20.73 -15.10 7.23
CA GLY A 137 -20.94 -16.42 7.82
C GLY A 137 -19.65 -17.23 8.00
N SER A 138 -18.57 -16.86 7.31
CA SER A 138 -17.25 -17.47 7.44
C SER A 138 -16.51 -17.07 8.72
N GLY A 139 -17.02 -16.07 9.47
CA GLY A 139 -16.36 -15.54 10.68
C GLY A 139 -15.06 -14.80 10.37
N ASN A 140 -14.25 -14.52 11.40
CA ASN A 140 -12.94 -13.85 11.30
C ASN A 140 -12.96 -12.60 10.41
N ALA A 141 -13.83 -11.63 10.73
CA ALA A 141 -13.91 -10.38 9.99
C ALA A 141 -12.56 -9.63 10.05
N HIS A 142 -12.15 -9.01 8.95
CA HIS A 142 -10.90 -8.25 8.81
C HIS A 142 -10.96 -7.30 7.60
N HIS A 143 -9.88 -6.56 7.36
CA HIS A 143 -9.76 -5.59 6.26
C HIS A 143 -10.90 -4.55 6.33
N PHE A 144 -11.07 -3.94 7.51
CA PHE A 144 -12.23 -3.15 7.91
C PHE A 144 -12.28 -1.75 7.33
N TYR A 145 -11.13 -1.21 6.93
CA TYR A 145 -11.00 0.18 6.52
C TYR A 145 -10.90 0.31 5.01
N ASP A 146 -11.30 1.50 4.55
CA ASP A 146 -11.17 1.97 3.19
C ASP A 146 -10.82 3.47 3.21
N SER A 147 -10.42 4.02 2.06
CA SER A 147 -10.04 5.42 1.93
C SER A 147 -10.88 6.14 0.86
N VAL A 148 -11.42 7.31 1.21
CA VAL A 148 -12.12 8.19 0.27
C VAL A 148 -11.34 9.49 0.09
N ARG A 149 -11.19 9.94 -1.16
CA ARG A 149 -10.48 11.18 -1.50
C ARG A 149 -11.41 12.22 -2.09
N THR A 150 -11.14 13.49 -1.81
CA THR A 150 -11.89 14.58 -2.42
C THR A 150 -11.11 15.88 -2.57
N LEU A 151 -11.35 16.62 -3.66
CA LEU A 151 -10.96 18.02 -3.79
C LEU A 151 -11.96 18.91 -3.04
N LEU A 152 -11.45 19.97 -2.43
CA LEU A 152 -12.23 21.05 -1.81
C LEU A 152 -12.61 22.08 -2.88
N ASP A 153 -13.49 23.03 -2.54
CA ASP A 153 -13.95 24.08 -3.47
C ASP A 153 -12.89 25.14 -3.76
N LYS A 154 -11.89 25.26 -2.89
CA LYS A 154 -10.76 26.18 -3.02
C LYS A 154 -9.62 25.73 -2.12
N THR A 155 -8.51 26.44 -2.22
CA THR A 155 -7.41 26.30 -1.26
C THR A 155 -7.72 27.00 0.05
N TYR A 156 -7.51 26.29 1.15
CA TYR A 156 -7.68 26.78 2.51
C TYR A 156 -6.33 26.90 3.21
N PRO A 157 -6.12 27.95 4.03
CA PRO A 157 -4.87 28.12 4.75
C PRO A 157 -4.73 27.08 5.88
N LYS A 158 -3.48 26.82 6.27
CA LYS A 158 -3.14 26.13 7.52
C LYS A 158 -3.94 26.67 8.70
N GLY A 159 -4.41 25.77 9.56
CA GLY A 159 -5.24 26.11 10.73
C GLY A 159 -6.75 26.09 10.46
N THR A 160 -7.17 25.99 9.20
CA THR A 160 -8.59 25.81 8.86
C THR A 160 -9.15 24.54 9.49
N LYS A 161 -10.36 24.61 10.03
CA LYS A 161 -11.07 23.45 10.60
C LYS A 161 -11.73 22.64 9.49
N VAL A 162 -11.50 21.34 9.53
CA VAL A 162 -12.09 20.35 8.62
C VAL A 162 -12.81 19.32 9.47
N LYS A 163 -14.14 19.31 9.42
CA LYS A 163 -14.97 18.49 10.30
C LYS A 163 -15.78 17.49 9.50
N LEU A 164 -15.67 16.23 9.88
CA LEU A 164 -16.53 15.13 9.43
C LEU A 164 -17.60 14.91 10.50
N GLN A 165 -18.87 15.09 10.15
CA GLN A 165 -19.98 15.03 11.10
C GLN A 165 -21.09 14.11 10.61
N VAL A 166 -21.55 13.21 11.47
CA VAL A 166 -22.70 12.34 11.21
C VAL A 166 -23.98 13.18 11.26
N SER A 167 -24.76 13.17 10.18
CA SER A 167 -26.09 13.79 10.17
C SER A 167 -27.10 12.90 10.90
N ASP A 168 -27.16 11.64 10.50
CA ASP A 168 -27.99 10.59 11.09
C ASP A 168 -27.34 9.21 10.90
N THR A 169 -27.85 8.21 11.62
CA THR A 169 -27.37 6.82 11.58
C THR A 169 -28.33 5.86 10.87
N GLY A 170 -29.21 6.39 10.02
CA GLY A 170 -30.20 5.58 9.30
C GLY A 170 -29.58 4.67 8.24
N LYS A 171 -28.50 5.11 7.58
CA LYS A 171 -27.77 4.32 6.56
C LYS A 171 -26.64 3.47 7.14
N SER A 172 -26.00 3.93 8.21
CA SER A 172 -24.97 3.19 8.93
C SER A 172 -25.11 3.40 10.44
N PRO A 173 -25.06 2.35 11.27
CA PRO A 173 -25.13 2.50 12.71
C PRO A 173 -23.87 3.16 13.29
N THR A 174 -22.72 3.06 12.61
CA THR A 174 -21.46 3.66 13.03
C THR A 174 -20.63 4.17 11.85
N PHE A 175 -19.77 5.16 12.14
CA PHE A 175 -18.76 5.72 11.26
C PHE A 175 -17.47 5.83 12.06
N THR A 176 -16.46 5.06 11.70
CA THR A 176 -15.15 5.11 12.36
C THR A 176 -14.18 5.86 11.48
N ILE A 177 -13.55 6.90 12.03
CA ILE A 177 -12.56 7.72 11.34
C ILE A 177 -11.20 7.37 11.93
N ASP A 178 -10.27 6.97 11.07
CA ASP A 178 -8.89 6.62 11.44
C ASP A 178 -8.00 7.86 11.34
N LEU A 179 -7.93 8.46 10.15
CA LEU A 179 -7.03 9.58 9.86
C LEU A 179 -7.53 10.42 8.69
N ALA A 180 -6.87 11.55 8.49
CA ALA A 180 -7.04 12.38 7.30
C ALA A 180 -5.71 12.92 6.75
N ASP A 181 -5.51 12.80 5.44
CA ASP A 181 -4.36 13.33 4.70
C ASP A 181 -4.74 14.65 4.02
N PHE A 182 -3.96 15.71 4.26
CA PHE A 182 -4.16 17.03 3.67
C PHE A 182 -3.06 17.37 2.69
N GLU A 183 -3.43 17.79 1.47
CA GLU A 183 -2.48 18.07 0.40
C GLU A 183 -2.86 19.34 -0.38
N LEU A 184 -1.84 20.04 -0.89
CA LEU A 184 -2.02 21.12 -1.86
C LEU A 184 -1.83 20.59 -3.28
N ILE A 185 -2.94 20.38 -3.97
CA ILE A 185 -2.96 19.87 -5.34
C ILE A 185 -2.77 21.02 -6.33
N GLY A 186 -1.77 20.90 -7.21
CA GLY A 186 -1.54 21.84 -8.31
C GLY A 186 -2.61 21.74 -9.39
N ALA A 187 -2.62 22.69 -10.33
CA ALA A 187 -3.54 22.64 -11.48
C ALA A 187 -3.34 21.36 -12.33
N PRO A 188 -4.37 20.90 -13.06
CA PRO A 188 -4.22 19.77 -13.98
C PRO A 188 -3.07 20.01 -14.97
N ILE A 189 -2.24 18.98 -15.17
CA ILE A 189 -1.13 19.03 -16.13
C ILE A 189 -1.71 19.14 -17.54
N ALA A 190 -1.29 20.18 -18.27
CA ALA A 190 -1.77 20.43 -19.63
C ALA A 190 -1.29 19.36 -20.63
N GLN A 191 -2.07 19.15 -21.69
CA GLN A 191 -1.71 18.25 -22.78
C GLN A 191 -0.33 18.63 -23.37
N PRO A 192 0.64 17.70 -23.44
CA PRO A 192 1.93 17.96 -24.07
C PRO A 192 1.78 18.30 -25.56
N SER A 193 2.54 19.28 -26.05
CA SER A 193 2.52 19.66 -27.47
C SER A 193 2.85 18.46 -28.37
N GLY A 194 2.02 18.21 -29.38
CA GLY A 194 2.20 17.11 -30.34
C GLY A 194 1.81 15.72 -29.83
N SER A 195 1.26 15.60 -28.62
CA SER A 195 0.70 14.35 -28.10
C SER A 195 -0.66 14.00 -28.75
N LEU A 196 -1.04 12.73 -28.62
CA LEU A 196 -2.37 12.22 -28.99
C LEU A 196 -3.23 12.18 -27.74
N SER A 197 -4.43 12.76 -27.75
CA SER A 197 -5.35 12.66 -26.61
C SER A 197 -6.26 11.48 -26.79
N VAL A 198 -6.48 10.67 -25.74
CA VAL A 198 -7.45 9.55 -25.79
C VAL A 198 -8.88 10.02 -26.12
N THR A 199 -9.18 11.30 -25.94
CA THR A 199 -10.48 11.91 -26.27
C THR A 199 -10.54 12.53 -27.67
N ASP A 200 -9.43 12.55 -28.43
CA ASP A 200 -9.46 13.03 -29.81
C ASP A 200 -10.50 12.25 -30.62
N ALA A 201 -11.09 12.88 -31.64
CA ALA A 201 -12.14 12.28 -32.46
C ALA A 201 -11.74 10.95 -33.13
N ALA A 202 -10.44 10.70 -33.30
CA ALA A 202 -9.92 9.44 -33.83
C ALA A 202 -10.00 8.25 -32.85
N TYR A 203 -10.19 8.52 -31.55
CA TYR A 203 -10.23 7.52 -30.48
C TYR A 203 -11.56 7.55 -29.73
N GLY A 204 -12.01 8.74 -29.31
CA GLY A 204 -13.33 8.95 -28.72
C GLY A 204 -13.54 8.34 -27.33
N ALA A 205 -12.50 8.27 -26.48
CA ALA A 205 -12.69 7.83 -25.09
C ALA A 205 -13.64 8.77 -24.35
N ASP A 206 -14.50 8.22 -23.50
CA ASP A 206 -15.50 8.97 -22.73
C ASP A 206 -14.94 9.41 -21.37
N PRO A 207 -14.68 10.71 -21.15
CA PRO A 207 -14.14 11.22 -19.89
C PRO A 207 -15.18 11.28 -18.76
N THR A 208 -16.45 10.92 -19.02
CA THR A 208 -17.50 10.86 -18.00
C THR A 208 -17.65 9.48 -17.34
N GLY A 209 -17.01 8.46 -17.91
CA GLY A 209 -17.00 7.10 -17.37
C GLY A 209 -18.32 6.36 -17.57
N LYS A 210 -19.19 6.83 -18.46
CA LYS A 210 -20.50 6.21 -18.73
C LYS A 210 -20.40 5.09 -19.76
N THR A 211 -19.44 5.17 -20.67
CA THR A 211 -19.22 4.17 -21.72
C THR A 211 -17.81 3.60 -21.67
N ASP A 212 -17.69 2.30 -22.00
CA ASP A 212 -16.41 1.61 -22.09
C ASP A 212 -15.47 2.29 -23.09
N SER A 213 -14.29 2.66 -22.60
CA SER A 213 -13.23 3.35 -23.32
C SER A 213 -12.04 2.43 -23.64
N SER A 214 -12.09 1.13 -23.33
CA SER A 214 -10.97 0.20 -23.54
C SER A 214 -10.42 0.23 -24.97
N LYS A 215 -11.30 0.18 -25.98
CA LYS A 215 -10.86 0.21 -27.40
C LYS A 215 -10.26 1.55 -27.80
N ALA A 216 -10.78 2.66 -27.28
CA ALA A 216 -10.26 4.00 -27.56
C ALA A 216 -8.85 4.16 -26.99
N PHE A 217 -8.64 3.72 -25.74
CA PHE A 217 -7.34 3.73 -25.09
C PHE A 217 -6.34 2.83 -25.81
N GLN A 218 -6.70 1.58 -26.11
CA GLN A 218 -5.79 0.68 -26.82
C GLN A 218 -5.35 1.28 -28.16
N LYS A 219 -6.31 1.80 -28.94
CA LYS A 219 -5.99 2.43 -30.23
C LYS A 219 -5.07 3.65 -30.07
N ALA A 220 -5.30 4.50 -29.07
CA ALA A 220 -4.46 5.67 -28.82
C ALA A 220 -3.03 5.27 -28.45
N VAL A 221 -2.89 4.24 -27.60
CA VAL A 221 -1.60 3.66 -27.21
C VAL A 221 -0.85 3.06 -28.39
N ASP A 222 -1.52 2.27 -29.24
CA ASP A 222 -0.93 1.68 -30.44
C ASP A 222 -0.46 2.74 -31.45
N ASP A 223 -1.29 3.77 -31.68
CA ASP A 223 -0.95 4.90 -32.54
C ASP A 223 0.20 5.73 -31.96
N GLY A 224 0.23 5.94 -30.64
CA GLY A 224 1.31 6.63 -29.93
C GLY A 224 2.64 5.90 -30.07
N ALA A 225 2.63 4.58 -29.88
CA ALA A 225 3.80 3.72 -30.07
C ALA A 225 4.30 3.75 -31.52
N THR A 226 3.39 3.73 -32.50
CA THR A 226 3.72 3.72 -33.94
C THR A 226 4.26 5.09 -34.39
N GLN A 227 3.62 6.18 -33.96
CA GLN A 227 3.99 7.55 -34.33
C GLN A 227 5.11 8.14 -33.47
N LYS A 228 5.55 7.41 -32.43
CA LYS A 228 6.51 7.90 -31.42
C LYS A 228 6.04 9.19 -30.75
N LYS A 229 4.75 9.22 -30.42
CA LYS A 229 4.10 10.32 -29.71
C LYS A 229 3.67 9.89 -28.32
N THR A 230 3.70 10.84 -27.39
CA THR A 230 3.05 10.68 -26.09
C THR A 230 1.53 10.56 -26.28
N VAL A 231 0.92 9.68 -25.51
CA VAL A 231 -0.53 9.59 -25.34
C VAL A 231 -0.90 10.30 -24.06
N TYR A 232 -1.84 11.23 -24.16
CA TYR A 232 -2.31 12.06 -23.07
C TYR A 232 -3.72 11.62 -22.64
N ILE A 233 -3.92 11.49 -21.33
CA ILE A 233 -5.20 11.27 -20.69
C ILE A 233 -5.66 12.60 -20.09
N PRO A 234 -6.66 13.29 -20.68
CA PRO A 234 -7.22 14.49 -20.09
C PRO A 234 -7.83 14.25 -18.70
N GLN A 235 -8.21 15.34 -18.04
CA GLN A 235 -9.04 15.25 -16.84
C GLN A 235 -10.36 14.53 -17.17
N GLY A 236 -10.71 13.53 -16.36
CA GLY A 236 -11.90 12.72 -16.55
C GLY A 236 -11.83 11.42 -15.76
N THR A 237 -12.95 10.73 -15.72
CA THR A 237 -13.05 9.35 -15.26
C THR A 237 -13.37 8.48 -16.47
N TYR A 238 -12.60 7.44 -16.70
CA TYR A 238 -12.70 6.59 -17.88
C TYR A 238 -13.02 5.17 -17.45
N MET A 239 -14.13 4.63 -17.94
CA MET A 239 -14.53 3.23 -17.72
C MET A 239 -13.73 2.34 -18.66
N ILE A 240 -13.01 1.36 -18.13
CA ILE A 240 -12.13 0.44 -18.85
C ILE A 240 -12.46 -0.98 -18.35
N TYR A 241 -12.79 -1.89 -19.27
CA TYR A 241 -13.08 -3.30 -18.95
C TYR A 241 -11.99 -4.27 -19.39
N GLU A 242 -11.05 -3.84 -20.20
CA GLU A 242 -9.94 -4.63 -20.69
C GLU A 242 -8.62 -3.94 -20.36
N HIS A 243 -7.58 -4.72 -20.09
CA HIS A 243 -6.25 -4.17 -19.88
C HIS A 243 -5.77 -3.41 -21.12
N VAL A 244 -5.21 -2.22 -20.89
CA VAL A 244 -4.54 -1.44 -21.93
C VAL A 244 -3.11 -1.94 -22.05
N ILE A 245 -2.78 -2.56 -23.18
CA ILE A 245 -1.45 -3.13 -23.43
C ILE A 245 -0.52 -2.05 -23.97
N VAL A 246 0.57 -1.77 -23.25
CA VAL A 246 1.54 -0.71 -23.56
C VAL A 246 2.88 -1.32 -24.00
N ASP A 247 3.49 -0.79 -25.06
CA ASP A 247 4.82 -1.20 -25.54
C ASP A 247 5.46 -0.05 -26.35
N GLY A 248 6.63 0.44 -25.95
CA GLY A 248 7.35 1.51 -26.65
C GLY A 248 6.63 2.86 -26.70
N VAL A 249 5.92 3.22 -25.63
CA VAL A 249 4.99 4.37 -25.58
C VAL A 249 5.07 5.12 -24.25
N THR A 250 4.87 6.44 -24.31
CA THR A 250 4.62 7.28 -23.12
C THR A 250 3.11 7.49 -22.98
N LEU A 251 2.54 7.13 -21.83
CA LEU A 251 1.16 7.39 -21.45
C LEU A 251 1.15 8.28 -20.21
N THR A 252 0.63 9.50 -20.31
CA THR A 252 0.61 10.47 -19.20
C THR A 252 -0.75 11.11 -19.01
N GLY A 253 -1.15 11.36 -17.78
CA GLY A 253 -2.40 12.04 -17.44
C GLY A 253 -2.24 13.49 -16.98
N ALA A 254 -3.36 14.09 -16.61
CA ALA A 254 -3.44 15.44 -16.05
C ALA A 254 -3.06 15.50 -14.56
N GLY A 255 -2.71 14.37 -13.93
CA GLY A 255 -2.44 14.20 -12.50
C GLY A 255 -3.35 13.11 -11.89
N PRO A 256 -2.93 12.36 -10.86
CA PRO A 256 -3.72 11.27 -10.27
C PRO A 256 -5.08 11.71 -9.67
N TRP A 257 -5.20 12.98 -9.30
CA TRP A 257 -6.45 13.59 -8.85
C TRP A 257 -7.43 13.92 -9.99
N TYR A 258 -6.94 13.95 -11.24
CA TYR A 258 -7.67 14.49 -12.39
C TYR A 258 -7.97 13.45 -13.47
N SER A 259 -7.02 12.56 -13.77
CA SER A 259 -7.17 11.51 -14.79
C SER A 259 -7.31 10.15 -14.12
N VAL A 260 -8.52 9.60 -14.14
CA VAL A 260 -8.86 8.39 -13.40
C VAL A 260 -9.32 7.31 -14.38
N LEU A 261 -8.58 6.21 -14.43
CA LEU A 261 -9.00 4.99 -15.09
C LEU A 261 -9.64 4.08 -14.04
N GLY A 262 -10.74 3.43 -14.38
CA GLY A 262 -11.40 2.51 -13.47
C GLY A 262 -12.40 1.63 -14.20
N GLY A 263 -13.07 0.76 -13.44
CA GLY A 263 -14.14 -0.07 -13.97
C GLY A 263 -13.90 -1.57 -13.87
N ARG A 264 -15.01 -2.28 -13.84
CA ARG A 264 -15.12 -3.73 -13.84
C ARG A 264 -16.31 -4.11 -14.70
N HIS A 265 -16.14 -5.10 -15.57
CA HIS A 265 -17.19 -5.54 -16.46
C HIS A 265 -18.40 -6.08 -15.65
N PRO A 266 -19.64 -5.72 -16.01
CA PRO A 266 -20.81 -6.00 -15.17
C PRO A 266 -21.12 -7.48 -14.97
N THR A 267 -20.62 -8.36 -15.84
CA THR A 267 -20.91 -9.81 -15.80
C THR A 267 -19.68 -10.70 -15.92
N ASP A 268 -18.50 -10.14 -16.15
CA ASP A 268 -17.27 -10.91 -16.32
C ASP A 268 -16.23 -10.36 -15.35
N ARG A 269 -16.07 -11.03 -14.22
CA ARG A 269 -15.16 -10.60 -13.16
C ARG A 269 -13.68 -10.64 -13.56
N SER A 270 -13.34 -11.27 -14.70
CA SER A 270 -11.97 -11.30 -15.21
C SER A 270 -11.58 -10.03 -15.97
N LYS A 271 -12.56 -9.20 -16.31
CA LYS A 271 -12.43 -8.00 -17.13
C LYS A 271 -12.50 -6.75 -16.25
N THR A 272 -11.35 -6.12 -16.07
CA THR A 272 -11.17 -4.93 -15.24
C THR A 272 -10.23 -3.94 -15.90
N CYS A 273 -10.24 -2.71 -15.41
CA CYS A 273 -9.21 -1.72 -15.71
C CYS A 273 -7.83 -2.20 -15.23
N GLY A 274 -6.81 -2.01 -16.08
CA GLY A 274 -5.40 -2.22 -15.78
C GLY A 274 -4.53 -1.74 -16.94
N VAL A 275 -3.26 -1.39 -16.68
CA VAL A 275 -2.28 -1.03 -17.72
C VAL A 275 -1.14 -2.04 -17.69
N TYR A 276 -1.02 -2.84 -18.75
CA TYR A 276 -0.17 -4.03 -18.76
C TYR A 276 0.91 -3.92 -19.85
N GLY A 277 2.10 -4.42 -19.54
CA GLY A 277 3.03 -4.86 -20.57
C GLY A 277 2.52 -6.14 -21.23
N LYS A 278 3.07 -6.46 -22.40
CA LYS A 278 2.96 -7.80 -22.97
C LYS A 278 3.55 -8.80 -21.99
N TYR A 279 2.97 -9.98 -21.91
CA TYR A 279 3.59 -11.07 -21.14
C TYR A 279 4.87 -11.56 -21.84
N VAL A 280 5.71 -12.29 -21.12
CA VAL A 280 7.02 -12.75 -21.61
C VAL A 280 6.89 -13.64 -22.85
N GLU A 281 5.90 -14.54 -22.87
CA GLU A 281 5.62 -15.42 -24.01
C GLU A 281 5.14 -14.66 -25.26
N GLN A 282 4.71 -13.40 -25.08
CA GLN A 282 4.35 -12.47 -26.14
C GLN A 282 5.51 -11.53 -26.53
N GLY A 283 6.70 -11.77 -25.98
CA GLY A 283 7.93 -11.01 -26.23
C GLY A 283 8.26 -9.96 -25.16
N GLY A 284 7.37 -9.71 -24.21
CA GLY A 284 7.51 -8.64 -23.22
C GLY A 284 7.38 -7.24 -23.83
N SER A 285 7.02 -6.26 -23.01
CA SER A 285 7.04 -4.85 -23.40
C SER A 285 8.35 -4.20 -23.02
N LYS A 286 8.71 -3.13 -23.73
CA LYS A 286 9.91 -2.34 -23.44
C LYS A 286 9.72 -0.85 -23.64
N ASN A 287 10.55 -0.04 -22.99
CA ASN A 287 10.63 1.41 -23.20
C ASN A 287 9.25 2.09 -23.06
N VAL A 288 8.59 1.81 -21.94
CA VAL A 288 7.29 2.37 -21.56
C VAL A 288 7.49 3.45 -20.50
N HIS A 289 6.72 4.54 -20.58
CA HIS A 289 6.68 5.58 -19.56
C HIS A 289 5.25 5.87 -19.15
N LEU A 290 4.87 5.52 -17.92
CA LEU A 290 3.55 5.76 -17.36
C LEU A 290 3.64 6.87 -16.32
N SER A 291 2.79 7.90 -16.39
CA SER A 291 2.79 8.94 -15.36
C SER A 291 1.51 9.74 -15.16
N ASN A 292 1.32 10.28 -13.96
CA ASN A 292 0.33 11.32 -13.67
C ASN A 292 -1.14 10.91 -13.91
N PHE A 293 -1.52 9.68 -13.59
CA PHE A 293 -2.92 9.25 -13.60
C PHE A 293 -3.21 8.28 -12.46
N ALA A 294 -4.47 8.01 -12.20
CA ALA A 294 -4.91 7.02 -11.22
C ALA A 294 -5.54 5.81 -11.91
N ILE A 295 -5.36 4.63 -11.31
CA ILE A 295 -6.15 3.44 -11.57
C ILE A 295 -6.92 3.14 -10.29
N ILE A 296 -8.22 3.41 -10.30
CA ILE A 296 -9.13 3.15 -9.18
C ILE A 296 -10.09 2.05 -9.64
N GLY A 297 -9.80 0.82 -9.23
CA GLY A 297 -10.51 -0.37 -9.67
C GLY A 297 -11.89 -0.54 -9.03
N ASP A 298 -12.50 -1.68 -9.30
CA ASP A 298 -13.73 -2.14 -8.64
C ASP A 298 -13.60 -3.61 -8.22
N ILE A 299 -12.46 -3.93 -7.59
CA ILE A 299 -12.15 -5.28 -7.09
C ILE A 299 -12.64 -5.38 -5.64
N ARG A 300 -13.48 -6.39 -5.39
CA ARG A 300 -14.20 -6.58 -4.12
C ARG A 300 -13.90 -7.94 -3.50
N GLU A 301 -12.98 -8.67 -4.11
CA GLU A 301 -12.65 -10.04 -3.79
C GLU A 301 -11.24 -10.36 -4.31
N ARG A 302 -10.58 -11.32 -3.67
CA ARG A 302 -9.24 -11.77 -4.03
C ARG A 302 -9.42 -13.10 -4.71
N VAL A 303 -9.19 -13.11 -6.02
CA VAL A 303 -9.18 -14.33 -6.84
C VAL A 303 -7.79 -14.44 -7.45
N ASP A 304 -6.97 -15.33 -6.87
CA ASP A 304 -5.54 -15.40 -7.19
C ASP A 304 -5.30 -15.74 -8.67
N GLU A 305 -6.16 -16.56 -9.28
CA GLU A 305 -6.04 -17.03 -10.67
C GLU A 305 -6.38 -15.96 -11.72
N ILE A 306 -7.00 -14.85 -11.33
CA ILE A 306 -7.44 -13.80 -12.24
C ILE A 306 -6.49 -12.60 -12.13
N GLN A 307 -6.06 -12.08 -13.28
CA GLN A 307 -5.19 -10.92 -13.37
C GLN A 307 -6.04 -9.64 -13.28
N THR A 308 -6.33 -9.17 -12.08
CA THR A 308 -7.12 -7.95 -11.83
C THR A 308 -6.28 -6.87 -11.13
N ASN A 309 -5.05 -6.68 -11.61
CA ASN A 309 -4.05 -5.80 -11.01
C ASN A 309 -4.09 -4.41 -11.67
N GLY A 310 -3.55 -3.39 -10.99
CA GLY A 310 -3.39 -2.07 -11.57
C GLY A 310 -2.40 -2.08 -12.73
N ILE A 311 -1.21 -2.64 -12.48
CA ILE A 311 -0.13 -2.83 -13.45
C ILE A 311 0.24 -4.32 -13.53
N GLY A 312 0.53 -4.81 -14.74
CA GLY A 312 1.01 -6.18 -14.91
C GLY A 312 1.81 -6.44 -16.18
N GLY A 313 2.15 -7.71 -16.41
CA GLY A 313 2.99 -8.16 -17.53
C GLY A 313 4.49 -7.89 -17.34
N ALA A 314 5.26 -7.99 -18.42
CA ALA A 314 6.70 -7.76 -18.42
C ALA A 314 7.03 -6.38 -19.02
N LEU A 315 7.81 -5.57 -18.28
CA LEU A 315 8.05 -4.15 -18.57
C LEU A 315 9.54 -3.80 -18.45
N THR A 316 10.32 -4.13 -19.48
CA THR A 316 11.75 -3.79 -19.53
C THR A 316 11.97 -2.31 -19.83
N ASP A 317 13.04 -1.70 -19.30
CA ASP A 317 13.39 -0.28 -19.55
C ASP A 317 12.21 0.67 -19.34
N THR A 318 11.47 0.48 -18.25
CA THR A 318 10.19 1.15 -18.02
C THR A 318 10.25 2.07 -16.81
N VAL A 319 9.55 3.20 -16.88
CA VAL A 319 9.36 4.11 -15.74
C VAL A 319 7.88 4.29 -15.46
N ILE A 320 7.47 4.04 -14.22
CA ILE A 320 6.14 4.29 -13.67
C ILE A 320 6.30 5.36 -12.60
N ASP A 321 5.71 6.53 -12.80
CA ASP A 321 5.95 7.72 -11.98
C ASP A 321 4.64 8.42 -11.60
N ASN A 322 4.43 8.69 -10.31
CA ASN A 322 3.29 9.49 -9.85
C ASN A 322 1.94 8.89 -10.30
N LEU A 323 1.74 7.59 -10.04
CA LEU A 323 0.43 6.93 -10.16
C LEU A 323 -0.25 6.79 -8.80
N TRP A 324 -1.58 6.76 -8.80
CA TRP A 324 -2.37 6.32 -7.65
C TRP A 324 -3.14 5.05 -8.02
N LEU A 325 -2.83 3.94 -7.36
CA LEU A 325 -3.46 2.65 -7.54
C LEU A 325 -4.33 2.31 -6.32
N GLN A 326 -5.62 2.02 -6.53
CA GLN A 326 -6.55 1.71 -5.45
C GLN A 326 -7.61 0.71 -5.91
N HIS A 327 -8.14 -0.12 -5.00
CA HIS A 327 -9.23 -1.08 -5.28
C HIS A 327 -8.95 -2.02 -6.45
N VAL A 328 -7.69 -2.44 -6.57
CA VAL A 328 -7.20 -3.47 -7.48
C VAL A 328 -6.77 -4.70 -6.66
N LYS A 329 -6.59 -5.86 -7.31
CA LYS A 329 -6.10 -7.04 -6.59
C LYS A 329 -4.70 -6.80 -6.06
N VAL A 330 -3.78 -6.51 -6.98
CA VAL A 330 -2.39 -6.12 -6.69
C VAL A 330 -2.14 -4.76 -7.33
N GLY A 331 -1.41 -3.87 -6.66
CA GLY A 331 -1.01 -2.60 -7.28
C GLY A 331 -0.21 -2.84 -8.56
N ALA A 332 0.91 -3.56 -8.44
CA ALA A 332 1.69 -4.05 -9.58
C ALA A 332 2.15 -5.51 -9.40
N TRP A 333 1.64 -6.43 -10.22
CA TRP A 333 2.11 -7.82 -10.25
C TRP A 333 2.88 -8.06 -11.54
N LEU A 334 4.19 -8.22 -11.44
CA LEU A 334 5.06 -8.13 -12.60
C LEU A 334 5.78 -9.44 -12.85
N ASP A 335 5.25 -10.19 -13.81
CA ASP A 335 5.79 -11.46 -14.27
C ASP A 335 6.95 -11.21 -15.25
N GLY A 336 8.17 -11.31 -14.74
CA GLY A 336 9.39 -11.29 -15.54
C GLY A 336 9.59 -12.61 -16.32
N LYS A 337 10.67 -12.72 -17.10
CA LYS A 337 11.89 -11.91 -17.04
C LYS A 337 11.72 -10.50 -17.62
N MET A 338 12.21 -9.52 -16.88
CA MET A 338 12.30 -8.12 -17.31
C MET A 338 13.45 -7.42 -16.57
N ASP A 339 13.92 -6.32 -17.13
CA ASP A 339 15.09 -5.60 -16.63
C ASP A 339 14.87 -4.09 -16.55
N ASN A 340 15.52 -3.41 -15.61
CA ASN A 340 15.59 -1.94 -15.56
C ASN A 340 14.21 -1.25 -15.47
N LEU A 341 13.34 -1.75 -14.58
CA LEU A 341 12.07 -1.10 -14.24
C LEU A 341 12.25 -0.14 -13.04
N VAL A 342 11.66 1.04 -13.14
CA VAL A 342 11.59 2.03 -12.06
C VAL A 342 10.13 2.34 -11.74
N ILE A 343 9.68 2.02 -10.52
CA ILE A 343 8.41 2.50 -9.96
C ILE A 343 8.74 3.56 -8.93
N LYS A 344 8.18 4.78 -9.08
CA LYS A 344 8.46 5.87 -8.14
C LYS A 344 7.33 6.84 -7.90
N ASN A 345 7.36 7.51 -6.75
CA ASN A 345 6.42 8.59 -6.39
C ASN A 345 4.95 8.17 -6.43
N CYS A 346 4.65 6.88 -6.30
CA CYS A 346 3.29 6.36 -6.42
C CYS A 346 2.58 6.29 -5.06
N ARG A 347 1.26 6.17 -5.10
CA ARG A 347 0.40 5.82 -3.96
C ARG A 347 -0.31 4.52 -4.29
N ILE A 348 -0.24 3.53 -3.39
CA ILE A 348 -0.89 2.23 -3.56
C ILE A 348 -1.68 1.95 -2.29
N GLU A 349 -3.00 2.00 -2.37
CA GLU A 349 -3.87 1.92 -1.21
C GLU A 349 -4.99 0.92 -1.43
N ASP A 350 -5.46 0.28 -0.36
CA ASP A 350 -6.69 -0.52 -0.36
C ASP A 350 -6.69 -1.60 -1.47
N THR A 351 -5.60 -2.39 -1.54
CA THR A 351 -5.47 -3.52 -2.47
C THR A 351 -5.86 -4.82 -1.77
N THR A 352 -6.43 -5.76 -2.52
CA THR A 352 -6.92 -7.01 -1.90
C THR A 352 -5.82 -8.06 -1.66
N ALA A 353 -4.65 -7.86 -2.25
CA ALA A 353 -3.43 -8.64 -2.08
C ALA A 353 -2.24 -7.66 -2.04
N ASP A 354 -1.11 -8.03 -2.63
CA ASP A 354 0.14 -7.27 -2.56
C ASP A 354 0.01 -5.82 -3.05
N GLY A 355 0.88 -4.94 -2.56
CA GLY A 355 1.08 -3.63 -3.16
C GLY A 355 1.87 -3.73 -4.47
N VAL A 356 3.10 -4.25 -4.40
CA VAL A 356 3.94 -4.55 -5.57
C VAL A 356 4.61 -5.91 -5.39
N ASN A 357 4.59 -6.75 -6.42
CA ASN A 357 5.34 -8.00 -6.45
C ASN A 357 6.23 -8.08 -7.70
N PHE A 358 7.55 -8.13 -7.48
CA PHE A 358 8.52 -8.49 -8.51
C PHE A 358 8.59 -10.01 -8.60
N HIS A 359 7.88 -10.57 -9.58
CA HIS A 359 7.69 -12.01 -9.71
C HIS A 359 8.50 -12.56 -10.90
N LYS A 360 9.24 -13.64 -10.69
CA LYS A 360 9.95 -14.41 -11.73
C LYS A 360 10.98 -13.64 -12.56
N GLY A 361 12.19 -13.50 -12.05
CA GLY A 361 13.32 -13.06 -12.89
C GLY A 361 13.29 -11.57 -13.25
N VAL A 362 12.84 -10.75 -12.31
CA VAL A 362 12.96 -9.29 -12.39
C VAL A 362 14.38 -8.89 -12.01
N THR A 363 15.04 -8.05 -12.81
CA THR A 363 16.42 -7.63 -12.54
C THR A 363 16.63 -6.13 -12.65
N ASN A 364 17.64 -5.63 -11.94
CA ASN A 364 18.08 -4.23 -11.96
C ASN A 364 16.93 -3.21 -11.76
N SER A 365 15.91 -3.58 -11.00
CA SER A 365 14.66 -2.83 -10.89
C SER A 365 14.46 -2.23 -9.50
N ILE A 366 13.72 -1.14 -9.41
CA ILE A 366 13.56 -0.39 -8.17
C ILE A 366 12.12 0.07 -7.94
N VAL A 367 11.65 -0.08 -6.70
CA VAL A 367 10.50 0.68 -6.17
C VAL A 367 11.06 1.72 -5.21
N GLN A 368 10.80 2.99 -5.46
CA GLN A 368 11.30 4.07 -4.62
C GLN A 368 10.30 5.18 -4.34
N ASN A 369 10.43 5.85 -3.20
CA ASN A 369 9.59 6.99 -2.86
C ASN A 369 8.09 6.73 -3.04
N THR A 370 7.63 5.51 -2.73
CA THR A 370 6.25 5.09 -2.91
C THR A 370 5.57 4.94 -1.55
N PHE A 371 4.36 5.49 -1.44
CA PHE A 371 3.51 5.36 -0.26
C PHE A 371 2.52 4.23 -0.48
N LEU A 372 2.44 3.32 0.49
CA LEU A 372 1.53 2.19 0.46
C LEU A 372 0.80 2.05 1.80
N ARG A 373 -0.49 1.73 1.77
CA ARG A 373 -1.29 1.50 2.97
C ARG A 373 -2.42 0.50 2.72
N ASN A 374 -2.75 -0.31 3.73
CA ASN A 374 -3.95 -1.17 3.71
C ASN A 374 -3.94 -2.20 2.56
N THR A 375 -2.81 -2.91 2.38
CA THR A 375 -2.70 -4.02 1.42
C THR A 375 -3.25 -5.31 2.03
N GLY A 376 -3.85 -6.17 1.21
CA GLY A 376 -4.42 -7.45 1.64
C GLY A 376 -3.43 -8.62 1.68
N ASP A 377 -2.15 -8.35 1.39
CA ASP A 377 -0.99 -9.24 1.52
C ASP A 377 0.28 -8.38 1.64
N ASP A 378 1.45 -8.92 1.31
CA ASP A 378 2.73 -8.23 1.34
C ASP A 378 2.69 -6.83 0.69
N GLY A 379 3.11 -5.81 1.42
CA GLY A 379 3.15 -4.44 0.88
C GLY A 379 4.08 -4.34 -0.33
N LEU A 380 5.34 -4.75 -0.15
CA LEU A 380 6.33 -4.86 -1.22
C LEU A 380 6.98 -6.24 -1.18
N ALA A 381 6.86 -7.00 -2.27
CA ALA A 381 7.35 -8.36 -2.37
C ALA A 381 8.32 -8.55 -3.54
N MET A 382 9.29 -9.44 -3.34
CA MET A 382 10.06 -10.04 -4.42
C MET A 382 9.92 -11.55 -4.31
N TRP A 383 9.32 -12.18 -5.32
CA TRP A 383 9.22 -13.64 -5.38
C TRP A 383 10.01 -14.20 -6.55
N ALA A 384 11.17 -14.77 -6.23
CA ALA A 384 12.07 -15.41 -7.19
C ALA A 384 11.57 -16.81 -7.60
N GLU A 385 10.29 -16.95 -7.97
CA GLU A 385 9.76 -18.23 -8.45
C GLU A 385 10.46 -18.61 -9.77
N GLN A 386 11.09 -19.79 -9.82
CA GLN A 386 11.72 -20.40 -11.03
C GLN A 386 12.93 -19.64 -11.63
N TYR A 387 12.95 -18.31 -11.60
CA TYR A 387 14.02 -17.46 -12.10
C TYR A 387 14.44 -16.45 -11.02
N PRO A 388 15.76 -16.23 -10.83
CA PRO A 388 16.25 -15.39 -9.76
C PRO A 388 15.91 -13.93 -10.02
N ASN A 389 15.38 -13.27 -8.99
CA ASN A 389 15.36 -11.81 -8.92
C ASN A 389 16.77 -11.32 -8.57
N VAL A 390 17.33 -10.36 -9.30
CA VAL A 390 18.75 -9.95 -9.15
C VAL A 390 18.92 -8.44 -9.15
N ASN A 391 19.68 -7.91 -8.18
CA ASN A 391 20.03 -6.48 -8.11
C ASN A 391 18.80 -5.54 -8.09
N ASN A 392 17.73 -5.97 -7.43
CA ASN A 392 16.54 -5.16 -7.25
C ASN A 392 16.58 -4.40 -5.92
N LYS A 393 15.81 -3.32 -5.85
CA LYS A 393 15.84 -2.39 -4.71
C LYS A 393 14.46 -1.92 -4.28
N PHE A 394 14.25 -1.85 -2.97
CA PHE A 394 13.14 -1.11 -2.35
C PHE A 394 13.72 0.01 -1.48
N ILE A 395 13.60 1.26 -1.94
CA ILE A 395 14.31 2.41 -1.38
C ILE A 395 13.36 3.55 -1.00
N ASN A 396 13.46 4.10 0.22
CA ASN A 396 12.66 5.28 0.61
C ASN A 396 11.14 5.07 0.45
N ASN A 397 10.60 3.90 0.77
CA ASN A 397 9.16 3.66 0.71
C ASN A 397 8.53 3.74 2.11
N THR A 398 7.27 4.18 2.17
CA THR A 398 6.46 4.10 3.38
C THR A 398 5.39 3.04 3.17
N MET A 399 5.36 1.99 3.98
CA MET A 399 4.37 0.91 3.89
C MET A 399 3.70 0.67 5.25
N GLY A 400 2.41 0.99 5.34
CA GLY A 400 1.62 0.84 6.56
C GLY A 400 0.53 -0.21 6.44
N ILE A 401 0.24 -0.89 7.54
CA ILE A 401 -1.01 -1.64 7.73
C ILE A 401 -1.28 -2.71 6.63
N PRO A 402 -0.33 -3.62 6.31
CA PRO A 402 -0.69 -4.82 5.57
C PRO A 402 -1.60 -5.68 6.46
N VAL A 403 -2.80 -6.02 5.97
CA VAL A 403 -3.80 -6.82 6.71
C VAL A 403 -3.32 -8.26 6.90
N LEU A 404 -2.62 -8.80 5.90
CA LEU A 404 -1.98 -10.11 5.92
C LEU A 404 -0.51 -9.97 5.53
N ALA A 405 0.32 -10.88 6.06
CA ALA A 405 1.73 -11.03 5.71
C ALA A 405 2.57 -9.80 6.12
N ASN A 406 3.51 -9.37 5.27
CA ASN A 406 4.60 -8.49 5.66
C ASN A 406 4.45 -7.08 5.09
N ASN A 407 5.11 -6.11 5.70
CA ASN A 407 5.27 -4.83 5.02
C ASN A 407 6.23 -4.97 3.82
N ILE A 408 7.34 -5.69 4.00
CA ILE A 408 8.31 -6.01 2.94
C ILE A 408 8.72 -7.49 3.03
N ALA A 409 8.66 -8.21 1.91
CA ALA A 409 9.07 -9.61 1.82
C ALA A 409 10.03 -9.90 0.66
N ILE A 410 11.13 -10.59 0.95
CA ILE A 410 12.13 -11.04 -0.03
C ILE A 410 12.16 -12.57 -0.01
N TYR A 411 11.48 -13.18 -0.97
CA TYR A 411 11.47 -14.63 -1.18
C TYR A 411 12.52 -15.01 -2.22
N GLY A 412 13.71 -15.35 -1.72
CA GLY A 412 14.88 -15.65 -2.53
C GLY A 412 15.49 -14.45 -3.22
N GLY A 413 16.27 -14.72 -4.28
CA GLY A 413 16.94 -13.70 -5.08
C GLY A 413 18.35 -13.35 -4.61
N LYS A 414 19.02 -12.52 -5.43
CA LYS A 414 20.44 -12.23 -5.32
C LYS A 414 20.73 -10.74 -5.35
N ASP A 415 21.61 -10.30 -4.46
CA ASP A 415 22.11 -8.91 -4.42
C ASP A 415 21.00 -7.86 -4.23
N ILE A 416 20.07 -8.10 -3.28
CA ILE A 416 18.89 -7.26 -3.06
C ILE A 416 19.17 -6.14 -2.06
N GLU A 417 18.60 -4.96 -2.28
CA GLU A 417 18.70 -3.82 -1.36
C GLU A 417 17.31 -3.39 -0.85
N VAL A 418 17.16 -3.30 0.46
CA VAL A 418 16.00 -2.75 1.16
C VAL A 418 16.50 -1.64 2.06
N SER A 419 16.38 -0.38 1.63
CA SER A 419 16.98 0.75 2.35
C SER A 419 16.04 1.93 2.56
N ASP A 420 16.23 2.65 3.67
CA ASP A 420 15.54 3.91 3.94
C ASP A 420 14.01 3.81 4.03
N ASN A 421 13.45 2.62 4.22
CA ASN A 421 12.00 2.42 4.29
C ASN A 421 11.47 2.68 5.70
N LEU A 422 10.24 3.17 5.76
CA LEU A 422 9.41 3.20 6.97
C LEU A 422 8.32 2.14 6.80
N VAL A 423 8.30 1.16 7.69
CA VAL A 423 7.25 0.15 7.75
C VAL A 423 6.54 0.21 9.08
N TYR A 424 5.22 0.15 9.08
CA TYR A 424 4.46 0.22 10.31
C TYR A 424 3.18 -0.61 10.33
N ASP A 425 2.76 -0.93 11.55
CA ASP A 425 1.45 -1.48 11.87
C ASP A 425 1.04 -2.78 11.15
N THR A 426 1.94 -3.76 11.03
CA THR A 426 1.64 -5.13 10.51
C THR A 426 0.48 -5.80 11.27
N ILE A 427 -0.47 -6.42 10.57
CA ILE A 427 -1.73 -6.90 11.18
C ILE A 427 -1.73 -8.39 11.53
N SER A 428 -1.41 -9.27 10.59
CA SER A 428 -1.48 -10.71 10.84
C SER A 428 -0.48 -11.50 10.01
N ASN A 429 0.01 -12.62 10.57
CA ASN A 429 0.84 -13.63 9.90
C ASN A 429 2.11 -13.09 9.19
N GLY A 430 2.68 -12.00 9.69
CA GLY A 430 3.93 -11.47 9.14
C GLY A 430 4.56 -10.37 9.98
N GLY A 431 5.66 -9.84 9.42
CA GLY A 431 6.56 -8.88 10.05
C GLY A 431 6.72 -7.59 9.25
N GLY A 432 7.61 -6.72 9.72
CA GLY A 432 8.02 -5.54 8.97
C GLY A 432 8.86 -5.92 7.76
N ILE A 433 9.94 -6.67 7.97
CA ILE A 433 10.83 -7.13 6.90
C ILE A 433 11.04 -8.65 7.01
N HIS A 434 10.79 -9.37 5.93
CA HIS A 434 11.00 -10.80 5.82
C HIS A 434 12.04 -11.13 4.74
N ILE A 435 13.01 -12.00 5.05
CA ILE A 435 13.95 -12.55 4.06
C ILE A 435 13.97 -14.07 4.19
N ALA A 436 13.60 -14.79 3.13
CA ALA A 436 13.42 -16.22 3.23
C ALA A 436 13.67 -17.03 1.95
N ASN A 437 14.16 -18.26 2.16
CA ASN A 437 14.04 -19.36 1.21
C ASN A 437 12.69 -20.07 1.42
N ARG A 438 11.59 -19.38 1.10
CA ARG A 438 10.22 -19.83 1.33
C ARG A 438 9.40 -19.66 0.05
N TYR A 439 8.30 -20.43 -0.08
CA TYR A 439 7.39 -20.51 -1.24
C TYR A 439 7.89 -21.36 -2.42
N PRO A 440 6.98 -21.87 -3.28
CA PRO A 440 7.36 -22.67 -4.43
C PRO A 440 8.42 -22.00 -5.30
N GLY A 441 9.38 -22.81 -5.76
CA GLY A 441 10.41 -22.36 -6.69
C GLY A 441 11.54 -21.54 -6.08
N VAL A 442 11.59 -21.32 -4.76
CA VAL A 442 12.66 -20.56 -4.06
C VAL A 442 13.66 -21.52 -3.42
N GLN A 443 14.68 -21.93 -4.19
CA GLN A 443 15.75 -22.83 -3.77
C GLN A 443 16.89 -22.85 -4.81
N GLY A 444 18.09 -23.27 -4.43
CA GLY A 444 19.25 -23.36 -5.32
C GLY A 444 19.54 -22.01 -5.99
N PRO A 445 19.47 -21.89 -7.33
CA PRO A 445 19.78 -20.64 -8.04
C PRO A 445 18.81 -19.49 -7.77
N THR A 446 17.62 -19.76 -7.23
CA THR A 446 16.62 -18.74 -6.88
C THR A 446 16.55 -18.43 -5.38
N GLY A 447 17.30 -19.16 -4.55
CA GLY A 447 17.36 -18.91 -3.11
C GLY A 447 17.96 -17.53 -2.77
N VAL A 448 18.01 -17.21 -1.50
CA VAL A 448 18.67 -16.03 -0.94
C VAL A 448 20.17 -16.20 -1.12
N LEU A 449 20.74 -15.46 -2.07
CA LEU A 449 22.13 -15.56 -2.51
C LEU A 449 22.82 -14.20 -2.56
N GLY A 450 24.15 -14.18 -2.58
CA GLY A 450 24.92 -12.95 -2.82
C GLY A 450 24.86 -11.99 -1.64
N HIS A 451 24.86 -10.68 -1.89
CA HIS A 451 24.92 -9.65 -0.84
C HIS A 451 23.62 -8.87 -0.71
N HIS A 452 22.86 -9.18 0.34
CA HIS A 452 21.64 -8.47 0.69
C HIS A 452 21.95 -7.32 1.65
N LYS A 453 21.44 -6.13 1.35
CA LYS A 453 21.59 -4.91 2.16
C LYS A 453 20.24 -4.51 2.72
N VAL A 454 20.12 -4.51 4.04
CA VAL A 454 18.93 -4.07 4.77
C VAL A 454 19.35 -2.88 5.62
N TYR A 455 19.41 -1.70 5.01
CA TYR A 455 20.02 -0.55 5.65
C TYR A 455 18.98 0.47 6.05
N ARG A 456 19.16 1.11 7.20
CA ARG A 456 18.46 2.36 7.42
C ARG A 456 16.93 2.24 7.33
N ASN A 457 16.36 1.12 7.77
CA ASN A 457 14.92 0.94 7.81
C ASN A 457 14.39 1.17 9.22
N THR A 458 13.17 1.70 9.33
CA THR A 458 12.45 1.82 10.59
C THR A 458 11.20 0.94 10.57
N MET A 459 11.09 0.07 11.56
CA MET A 459 10.00 -0.88 11.76
C MET A 459 9.24 -0.49 13.02
N LEU A 460 8.05 0.09 12.86
CA LEU A 460 7.24 0.63 13.94
C LEU A 460 5.99 -0.22 14.17
N ARG A 461 5.82 -0.82 15.35
CA ARG A 461 4.69 -1.71 15.65
C ARG A 461 4.52 -2.84 14.62
N ALA A 462 5.66 -3.27 14.07
CA ALA A 462 5.74 -4.31 13.07
C ALA A 462 5.92 -5.69 13.71
N GLY A 463 5.48 -6.74 13.00
CA GLY A 463 5.31 -8.07 13.59
C GLY A 463 3.95 -8.20 14.26
N ASN A 464 3.30 -9.35 14.08
CA ASN A 464 2.06 -9.69 14.77
C ASN A 464 1.92 -11.22 14.93
N ALA A 465 0.82 -11.67 15.52
CA ALA A 465 0.49 -13.08 15.68
C ALA A 465 0.40 -13.78 14.32
N ASP A 466 0.99 -14.97 14.23
CA ASP A 466 0.69 -15.92 13.19
C ASP A 466 -0.37 -16.90 13.69
N TYR A 467 -1.54 -16.87 13.07
CA TYR A 467 -2.70 -17.68 13.45
C TYR A 467 -2.63 -19.13 12.92
N ASN A 468 -1.69 -19.43 12.01
CA ASN A 468 -1.42 -20.80 11.60
C ASN A 468 -0.47 -21.50 12.58
N TRP A 469 0.57 -20.79 13.02
CA TRP A 469 1.59 -21.32 13.91
C TRP A 469 1.31 -21.12 15.40
N ASN A 470 0.37 -20.24 15.75
CA ASN A 470 -0.05 -19.91 17.11
C ASN A 470 1.08 -19.31 17.98
N PHE A 471 1.95 -18.50 17.37
CA PHE A 471 2.91 -17.64 18.07
C PHE A 471 3.16 -16.35 17.28
N GLY A 472 3.90 -15.40 17.85
CA GLY A 472 4.21 -14.13 17.21
C GLY A 472 5.35 -14.15 16.21
N ILE A 473 5.22 -13.34 15.16
CA ILE A 473 6.25 -13.05 14.15
C ILE A 473 7.06 -11.82 14.56
N GLY A 474 8.36 -11.87 14.28
CA GLY A 474 9.28 -10.77 14.56
C GLY A 474 9.09 -9.56 13.63
N SER A 475 9.47 -8.36 14.09
CA SER A 475 9.51 -7.16 13.22
C SER A 475 10.45 -7.36 12.02
N ILE A 476 11.59 -8.02 12.23
CA ILE A 476 12.42 -8.57 11.15
C ILE A 476 12.60 -10.07 11.37
N TRP A 477 12.40 -10.86 10.32
CA TRP A 477 12.41 -12.31 10.48
C TRP A 477 12.92 -13.08 9.26
N PHE A 478 13.56 -14.22 9.54
CA PHE A 478 14.25 -15.04 8.54
C PHE A 478 13.71 -16.47 8.54
N SER A 479 13.56 -17.05 7.34
CA SER A 479 13.14 -18.44 7.17
C SER A 479 13.97 -19.15 6.09
N GLY A 480 14.58 -20.27 6.45
CA GLY A 480 15.26 -21.21 5.55
C GLY A 480 14.39 -22.44 5.22
N GLN A 481 13.07 -22.24 5.00
CA GLN A 481 12.08 -23.32 4.94
C GLN A 481 12.38 -24.37 3.85
N ASN A 482 12.56 -23.92 2.61
CA ASN A 482 12.84 -24.82 1.48
C ASN A 482 14.28 -25.32 1.50
N GLU A 483 15.22 -24.44 1.89
CA GLU A 483 16.62 -24.78 2.09
C GLU A 483 17.29 -23.77 3.04
N GLU A 484 18.37 -24.23 3.68
CA GLU A 484 19.23 -23.40 4.51
C GLU A 484 19.75 -22.17 3.76
N ILE A 485 19.62 -20.99 4.38
CA ILE A 485 20.32 -19.78 3.92
C ILE A 485 21.78 -19.88 4.36
N LYS A 486 22.70 -20.13 3.42
CA LYS A 486 24.14 -20.30 3.70
C LYS A 486 25.10 -19.65 2.70
N ASN A 487 24.58 -19.24 1.54
CA ASN A 487 25.38 -18.67 0.44
C ASN A 487 25.09 -17.18 0.23
N ALA A 488 24.69 -16.49 1.31
CA ALA A 488 24.40 -15.08 1.31
C ALA A 488 25.11 -14.36 2.46
N THR A 489 25.47 -13.12 2.20
CA THR A 489 25.79 -12.13 3.23
C THR A 489 24.59 -11.22 3.35
N ILE A 490 23.96 -11.18 4.52
CA ILE A 490 22.80 -10.32 4.78
C ILE A 490 23.22 -9.30 5.84
N GLU A 491 23.35 -8.05 5.45
CA GLU A 491 23.74 -6.98 6.37
C GLU A 491 22.53 -6.14 6.75
N VAL A 492 22.13 -6.23 8.02
CA VAL A 492 21.11 -5.37 8.62
C VAL A 492 21.81 -4.26 9.38
N LYS A 493 21.76 -3.03 8.87
CA LYS A 493 22.58 -1.94 9.41
C LYS A 493 21.81 -0.66 9.64
N ASP A 494 22.12 0.06 10.72
CA ASP A 494 21.56 1.38 11.03
C ASP A 494 20.02 1.38 11.04
N CYS A 495 19.40 0.28 11.49
CA CYS A 495 17.95 0.10 11.52
C CYS A 495 17.36 0.36 12.90
N ASP A 496 16.08 0.71 12.93
CA ASP A 496 15.33 0.98 14.15
C ASP A 496 14.10 0.06 14.21
N ILE A 497 13.95 -0.67 15.31
CA ILE A 497 12.75 -1.42 15.66
C ILE A 497 12.14 -0.73 16.86
N ILE A 498 10.91 -0.25 16.69
CA ILE A 498 10.21 0.55 17.69
C ILE A 498 8.87 -0.14 17.98
N ASP A 499 8.66 -0.48 19.24
CA ASP A 499 7.40 -1.00 19.76
C ASP A 499 6.89 -2.25 19.01
N ALA A 500 7.79 -3.21 18.76
CA ALA A 500 7.45 -4.46 18.07
C ALA A 500 6.28 -5.17 18.76
N SER A 501 5.25 -5.62 18.03
CA SER A 501 4.07 -6.23 18.68
C SER A 501 4.37 -7.58 19.31
N TYR A 502 5.36 -8.29 18.79
CA TYR A 502 5.90 -9.51 19.38
C TYR A 502 7.41 -9.39 19.54
N SER A 503 8.20 -10.19 18.81
CA SER A 503 9.64 -10.14 18.90
C SER A 503 10.23 -9.09 17.96
N ALA A 504 11.44 -8.60 18.25
CA ALA A 504 12.13 -7.72 17.32
C ALA A 504 12.77 -8.53 16.17
N ILE A 505 13.67 -9.46 16.51
CA ILE A 505 14.36 -10.34 15.55
C ILE A 505 13.85 -11.76 15.72
N MET A 506 13.54 -12.44 14.60
CA MET A 506 13.13 -13.83 14.62
C MET A 506 13.85 -14.70 13.59
N TYR A 507 14.20 -15.91 13.98
CA TYR A 507 14.70 -16.96 13.08
C TYR A 507 13.82 -18.19 13.22
N ILE A 508 13.32 -18.70 12.11
CA ILE A 508 12.41 -19.83 12.08
C ILE A 508 12.66 -20.71 10.86
N GLU A 509 12.13 -21.94 10.87
CA GLU A 509 12.05 -22.82 9.70
C GLU A 509 13.40 -23.01 8.98
N GLY A 510 14.17 -24.02 9.37
CA GLY A 510 15.45 -24.29 8.72
C GLY A 510 16.56 -23.28 9.06
N LYS A 511 17.81 -23.66 8.79
CA LYS A 511 18.97 -22.87 9.24
C LYS A 511 19.11 -21.57 8.48
N THR A 512 19.51 -20.51 9.17
CA THR A 512 19.87 -19.22 8.57
C THR A 512 21.25 -18.79 9.03
N ASN A 513 22.17 -18.60 8.11
CA ASN A 513 23.54 -18.13 8.38
C ASN A 513 23.84 -16.86 7.58
N GLY A 514 24.87 -16.13 8.01
CA GLY A 514 25.40 -14.99 7.26
C GLY A 514 24.65 -13.68 7.48
N VAL A 515 23.73 -13.62 8.46
CA VAL A 515 23.11 -12.36 8.88
C VAL A 515 24.04 -11.63 9.85
N THR A 516 24.33 -10.37 9.56
CA THR A 516 25.04 -9.46 10.47
C THR A 516 24.16 -8.26 10.78
N PHE A 517 23.81 -8.07 12.05
CA PHE A 517 23.23 -6.85 12.56
C PHE A 517 24.32 -5.90 13.04
N ASP A 518 24.32 -4.66 12.58
CA ASP A 518 25.26 -3.62 12.99
C ASP A 518 24.53 -2.30 13.25
N ASN A 519 24.68 -1.73 14.45
CA ASN A 519 24.02 -0.49 14.84
C ASN A 519 22.48 -0.58 14.74
N LEU A 520 21.90 -1.65 15.29
CA LEU A 520 20.46 -1.82 15.42
C LEU A 520 19.97 -1.20 16.74
N SER A 521 18.92 -0.39 16.69
CA SER A 521 18.21 0.09 17.89
C SER A 521 16.90 -0.68 18.04
N ILE A 522 16.72 -1.38 19.16
CA ILE A 522 15.45 -2.02 19.54
C ILE A 522 14.89 -1.23 20.73
N ASN A 523 13.73 -0.63 20.57
CA ASN A 523 13.06 0.12 21.61
C ASN A 523 11.63 -0.40 21.83
N GLY A 524 11.43 -1.24 22.84
CA GLY A 524 10.15 -1.86 23.11
C GLY A 524 9.87 -3.08 22.24
N THR A 525 9.57 -4.21 22.88
CA THR A 525 9.00 -5.40 22.25
C THR A 525 7.86 -5.95 23.09
N GLY A 526 6.87 -6.57 22.45
CA GLY A 526 5.78 -7.25 23.13
C GLY A 526 6.21 -8.57 23.78
N THR A 527 7.24 -9.22 23.23
CA THR A 527 7.79 -10.47 23.77
C THR A 527 9.30 -10.42 23.97
N PHE A 528 10.08 -10.71 22.93
CA PHE A 528 11.52 -10.95 23.01
C PHE A 528 12.29 -9.97 22.13
N ALA A 529 13.52 -9.61 22.52
CA ALA A 529 14.40 -8.99 21.54
C ALA A 529 14.78 -9.97 20.41
N LEU A 530 15.03 -11.24 20.78
CA LEU A 530 15.39 -12.31 19.84
C LEU A 530 14.51 -13.54 20.08
N GLN A 531 13.86 -14.03 19.03
CA GLN A 531 13.09 -15.28 19.02
C GLN A 531 13.79 -16.29 18.11
N LEU A 532 14.54 -17.20 18.73
CA LEU A 532 15.39 -18.18 18.02
C LEU A 532 14.71 -19.55 18.00
N GLN A 533 14.04 -19.88 16.89
CA GLN A 533 13.36 -21.16 16.68
C GLN A 533 14.02 -22.03 15.60
N ALA A 534 15.10 -21.53 15.01
CA ALA A 534 15.96 -22.28 14.10
C ALA A 534 17.43 -21.99 14.39
N GLY A 535 18.30 -22.93 13.97
CA GLY A 535 19.75 -22.81 14.15
C GLY A 535 20.43 -21.94 13.09
N GLY A 536 21.70 -21.64 13.30
CA GLY A 536 22.55 -20.94 12.34
C GLY A 536 23.62 -20.08 13.01
N GLU A 537 24.52 -19.53 12.21
CA GLU A 537 25.62 -18.67 12.65
C GLU A 537 25.42 -17.24 12.14
N ASN A 538 25.07 -16.33 13.05
CA ASN A 538 24.77 -14.92 12.76
C ASN A 538 25.45 -14.00 13.78
N VAL A 539 25.70 -12.76 13.40
CA VAL A 539 26.44 -11.77 14.21
C VAL A 539 25.52 -10.61 14.58
N ILE A 540 25.56 -10.18 15.83
CA ILE A 540 24.92 -8.95 16.29
C ILE A 540 25.99 -8.10 16.97
N LYS A 541 26.22 -6.88 16.47
CA LYS A 541 27.18 -5.92 17.02
C LYS A 541 26.57 -4.52 17.06
N HIS A 542 27.01 -3.71 18.03
CA HIS A 542 26.50 -2.37 18.29
C HIS A 542 24.96 -2.28 18.39
N CYS A 543 24.32 -3.35 18.86
CA CYS A 543 22.88 -3.36 19.08
C CYS A 543 22.54 -2.75 20.44
N ILE A 544 21.58 -1.82 20.47
CA ILE A 544 21.08 -1.23 21.69
C ILE A 544 19.64 -1.68 21.90
N ILE A 545 19.37 -2.36 23.01
CA ILE A 545 18.04 -2.84 23.39
C ILE A 545 17.56 -2.02 24.58
N ARG A 546 16.39 -1.41 24.46
CA ARG A 546 15.75 -0.55 25.46
C ARG A 546 14.31 -1.01 25.71
N GLU A 547 13.82 -0.70 26.91
CA GLU A 547 12.41 -0.79 27.34
C GLU A 547 11.74 -2.18 27.17
N ASN A 548 11.38 -2.83 28.28
CA ASN A 548 10.49 -4.01 28.33
C ASN A 548 10.82 -5.20 27.40
N CYS A 549 12.04 -5.32 26.88
CA CYS A 549 12.48 -6.49 26.12
C CYS A 549 12.88 -7.65 27.04
N LYS A 550 12.33 -8.86 26.84
CA LYS A 550 12.83 -10.10 27.44
C LYS A 550 13.91 -10.77 26.61
#